data_AF-A0A1J5FA95-F1
#
_entry.id   AF-A0A1J5FA95-F1
#
_cell.length_a   1.000
_cell.length_b   1.000
_cell.length_c   1.000
_cell.angle_alpha   90.00
_cell.angle_beta   90.00
_cell.angle_gamma   90.00
#
_symmetry.space_group_name_H-M   'P 1'
#
loop_
_entity.id
_entity.type
_entity.pdbx_description
1 polymer ?
#
loop_
_entity_poly.entity_id
_entity_poly.type
_entity_poly.pdbx_seq_one_letter_code
_entity_poly.pdbx_strand_id
1 'polypeptide(L)'
;MKLETSTLMMIFFIILLVISIWKIYAFLPNRQLADDDTTKESQEELMRLILNVIKRCEGNLSTNELFKKVTDDESFDAKHYWRFNHNRLNQLLNKYYAQNPHAKSIKDIYLSLH
;
A
#
# COMPACT_ATOMS: atom_id res chain seq x y z
N MET A 1 15.16 1.88 -57.94
CA MET A 1 13.74 2.18 -57.69
C MET A 1 13.62 3.63 -57.25
N LYS A 2 12.77 4.44 -57.89
CA LYS A 2 12.32 5.70 -57.30
C LYS A 2 11.40 5.32 -56.14
N LEU A 3 11.77 5.67 -54.92
CA LEU A 3 10.87 5.50 -53.78
C LEU A 3 9.67 6.42 -54.00
N GLU A 4 8.48 5.85 -54.02
CA GLU A 4 7.27 6.64 -54.07
C GLU A 4 7.09 7.41 -52.76
N THR A 5 6.49 8.59 -52.85
CA THR A 5 6.21 9.44 -51.68
C THR A 5 5.36 8.72 -50.64
N SER A 6 4.46 7.83 -51.07
CA SER A 6 3.66 6.95 -50.22
C SER A 6 4.54 6.01 -49.37
N THR A 7 5.55 5.40 -49.98
CA THR A 7 6.51 4.52 -49.30
C THR A 7 7.34 5.30 -48.28
N LEU A 8 7.76 6.51 -48.64
CA LEU A 8 8.53 7.39 -47.74
C LEU A 8 7.69 7.81 -46.51
N MET A 9 6.43 8.22 -46.71
CA MET A 9 5.52 8.57 -45.62
C MET A 9 5.27 7.39 -44.68
N MET A 10 5.10 6.18 -45.24
CA MET A 10 4.92 4.95 -44.48
C MET A 10 6.14 4.64 -43.60
N ILE A 11 7.36 4.79 -44.15
CA ILE A 11 8.61 4.60 -43.41
C ILE A 11 8.71 5.60 -42.24
N PHE A 12 8.46 6.89 -42.50
CA PHE A 12 8.46 7.91 -41.44
C PHE A 12 7.43 7.63 -40.35
N PHE A 13 6.22 7.21 -40.73
CA PHE A 13 5.18 6.85 -39.77
C PHE A 13 5.63 5.72 -38.85
N ILE A 14 6.20 4.64 -39.42
CA ILE A 14 6.68 3.49 -38.63
C ILE A 14 7.80 3.91 -37.69
N ILE A 15 8.77 4.71 -38.17
CA ILE A 15 9.88 5.20 -37.35
C ILE A 15 9.36 6.03 -36.17
N LEU A 16 8.47 6.99 -36.43
CA LEU A 16 7.90 7.83 -35.39
C LEU A 16 7.04 7.02 -34.39
N LEU A 17 6.31 6.02 -34.88
CA LEU A 17 5.52 5.13 -34.04
C LEU A 17 6.43 4.34 -33.08
N VAL A 18 7.50 3.72 -33.59
CA VAL A 18 8.45 2.97 -32.75
C VAL A 18 9.11 3.87 -31.70
N ILE A 19 9.54 5.08 -32.10
CA ILE A 19 10.14 6.05 -31.17
C ILE A 19 9.14 6.46 -30.09
N SER A 20 7.87 6.68 -30.44
CA SER A 20 6.83 7.06 -29.47
C SER A 20 6.53 5.95 -28.46
N ILE A 21 6.43 4.69 -28.91
CA ILE A 21 6.25 3.53 -28.02
C ILE A 21 7.45 3.37 -27.09
N TRP A 22 8.67 3.46 -27.62
CA TRP A 22 9.89 3.38 -26.82
C TRP A 22 9.95 4.48 -25.76
N LYS A 23 9.59 5.72 -26.15
CA LYS A 23 9.51 6.85 -25.23
C LYS A 23 8.50 6.57 -24.11
N ILE A 24 7.28 6.15 -24.44
CA ILE A 24 6.27 5.81 -23.42
C ILE A 24 6.80 4.73 -22.48
N TYR A 25 7.42 3.66 -23.01
CA TYR A 25 8.00 2.59 -22.21
C TYR A 25 9.13 3.07 -21.29
N ALA A 26 10.02 3.94 -21.78
CA ALA A 26 11.12 4.49 -20.99
C ALA A 26 10.65 5.47 -19.89
N PHE A 27 9.54 6.18 -20.13
CA PHE A 27 8.95 7.11 -19.16
C PHE A 27 7.89 6.48 -18.26
N LEU A 28 7.44 5.26 -18.54
CA LEU A 28 6.51 4.55 -17.67
C LEU A 28 7.28 4.10 -16.42
N PRO A 29 6.95 4.61 -15.22
CA PRO A 29 7.64 4.20 -14.01
C PRO A 29 7.35 2.71 -13.74
N ASN A 30 8.31 1.85 -14.04
CA ASN A 30 8.24 0.40 -13.79
C ASN A 30 8.82 0.00 -12.42
N ARG A 31 9.13 0.97 -11.56
CA ARG A 31 9.62 0.74 -10.21
C ARG A 31 8.58 1.23 -9.21
N GLN A 32 8.20 0.37 -8.28
CA GLN A 32 7.48 0.80 -7.08
C GLN A 32 8.35 1.86 -6.38
N LEU A 33 7.69 2.88 -5.82
CA LEU A 33 8.38 3.91 -5.05
C LEU A 33 9.13 3.23 -3.90
N ALA A 34 10.37 3.65 -3.64
CA ALA A 34 11.22 3.01 -2.63
C ALA A 34 10.65 3.17 -1.19
N ASP A 35 9.77 4.14 -1.01
CA ASP A 35 9.06 4.51 0.22
C ASP A 35 7.57 4.11 0.16
N ASP A 36 7.21 3.12 -0.66
CA ASP A 36 5.82 2.70 -0.80
C ASP A 36 5.34 1.89 0.42
N ASP A 37 4.76 2.60 1.38
CA ASP A 37 4.06 2.06 2.55
C ASP A 37 2.79 1.25 2.20
N THR A 38 2.44 1.14 0.91
CA THR A 38 1.28 0.38 0.44
C THR A 38 1.61 -1.05 0.02
N THR A 39 2.89 -1.46 0.01
CA THR A 39 3.27 -2.85 -0.26
C THR A 39 2.59 -3.84 0.71
N LYS A 40 2.39 -5.09 0.26
CA LYS A 40 1.77 -6.12 1.11
C LYS A 40 2.56 -6.36 2.38
N GLU A 41 3.88 -6.43 2.27
CA GLU A 41 4.80 -6.65 3.39
C GLU A 41 4.69 -5.52 4.42
N SER A 42 4.78 -4.25 3.99
CA SER A 42 4.64 -3.10 4.89
C SER A 42 3.28 -3.04 5.59
N GLN A 43 2.20 -3.44 4.90
CA GLN A 43 0.87 -3.54 5.52
C GLN A 43 0.77 -4.64 6.58
N GLU A 44 1.41 -5.78 6.34
CA GLU A 44 1.44 -6.91 7.28
C GLU A 44 2.28 -6.56 8.52
N GLU A 45 3.41 -5.88 8.34
CA GLU A 45 4.24 -5.38 9.44
C GLU A 45 3.48 -4.37 10.30
N LEU A 46 2.82 -3.39 9.68
CA LEU A 46 1.98 -2.42 10.38
C LEU A 46 0.83 -3.11 11.12
N MET A 47 0.20 -4.11 10.51
CA MET A 47 -0.84 -4.90 11.18
C MET A 47 -0.28 -5.64 12.40
N ARG A 48 0.90 -6.27 12.30
CA ARG A 48 1.54 -6.92 13.45
C ARG A 48 1.81 -5.95 14.59
N LEU A 49 2.28 -4.74 14.28
CA LEU A 49 2.46 -3.68 15.26
C LEU A 49 1.13 -3.32 15.95
N ILE A 50 0.06 -3.12 15.19
CA ILE A 50 -1.28 -2.84 15.73
C ILE A 50 -1.74 -3.97 16.66
N LEU A 51 -1.60 -5.23 16.26
CA LEU A 51 -1.97 -6.40 17.08
C LEU A 51 -1.14 -6.49 18.36
N ASN A 52 0.17 -6.17 18.29
CA ASN A 52 1.03 -6.12 19.46
C ASN A 52 0.58 -5.03 20.46
N VAL A 53 0.20 -3.86 19.96
CA VAL A 53 -0.34 -2.79 20.80
C VAL A 53 -1.66 -3.22 21.45
N ILE A 54 -2.57 -3.85 20.70
CA ILE A 54 -3.84 -4.40 21.23
C ILE A 54 -3.55 -5.42 22.34
N LYS A 55 -2.56 -6.31 22.13
CA LYS A 55 -2.14 -7.31 23.12
C LYS A 55 -1.60 -6.68 24.40
N ARG A 56 -0.77 -5.65 24.30
CA ARG A 56 -0.21 -4.93 25.47
C ARG A 56 -1.27 -4.14 26.25
N CYS A 57 -2.36 -3.75 25.61
CA CYS A 57 -3.44 -2.99 26.24
C CYS A 57 -4.69 -3.83 26.55
N GLU A 58 -4.58 -5.16 26.54
CA GLU A 58 -5.62 -6.11 26.94
C GLU A 58 -6.97 -5.92 26.21
N GLY A 59 -6.95 -5.37 24.99
CA GLY A 59 -8.14 -5.15 24.17
C GLY A 59 -9.14 -4.12 24.70
N ASN A 60 -8.85 -3.41 25.80
CA ASN A 60 -9.74 -2.40 26.37
C ASN A 60 -9.39 -0.99 25.86
N LEU A 61 -9.51 -0.81 24.55
CA LEU A 61 -9.19 0.44 23.87
C LEU A 61 -10.27 0.78 22.84
N SER A 62 -10.62 2.06 22.75
CA SER A 62 -11.30 2.60 21.59
C SER A 62 -10.37 2.70 20.38
N THR A 63 -10.93 2.78 19.18
CA THR A 63 -10.14 2.99 17.94
C THR A 63 -9.24 4.23 18.01
N ASN A 64 -9.71 5.29 18.69
CA ASN A 64 -8.93 6.53 18.83
C ASN A 64 -7.74 6.35 19.77
N GLU A 65 -7.93 5.64 20.87
CA GLU A 65 -6.84 5.31 21.80
C GLU A 65 -5.85 4.35 21.15
N LEU A 66 -6.34 3.36 20.39
CA LEU A 66 -5.49 2.46 19.63
C LEU A 66 -4.62 3.22 18.62
N PHE A 67 -5.20 4.16 17.87
CA PHE A 67 -4.44 5.00 16.94
C PHE A 67 -3.31 5.74 17.67
N LYS A 68 -3.64 6.42 18.77
CA LYS A 68 -2.66 7.16 19.57
C LYS A 68 -1.56 6.24 20.12
N LYS A 69 -1.93 5.08 20.65
CA LYS A 69 -0.99 4.08 21.17
C LYS A 69 -0.07 3.52 20.09
N VAL A 70 -0.58 3.34 18.88
CA VAL A 70 0.21 2.90 17.73
C VAL A 70 1.20 3.98 17.29
N THR A 71 0.77 5.24 17.20
CA THR A 71 1.67 6.34 16.81
C THR A 71 2.69 6.70 17.87
N ASP A 72 2.38 6.45 19.15
CA ASP A 72 3.26 6.69 20.29
C ASP A 72 4.21 5.50 20.56
N ASP A 73 4.04 4.36 19.87
CA ASP A 73 4.88 3.16 20.06
C ASP A 73 6.27 3.37 19.46
N GLU A 74 7.32 2.99 20.18
CA GLU A 74 8.71 3.14 19.73
C GLU A 74 9.02 2.36 18.45
N SER A 75 8.26 1.31 18.15
CA SER A 75 8.40 0.52 16.92
C SER A 75 7.70 1.13 15.70
N PHE A 76 6.96 2.24 15.87
CA PHE A 76 6.27 2.91 14.79
C PHE A 76 7.20 3.88 14.04
N ASP A 77 7.55 3.52 12.80
CA ASP A 77 8.31 4.39 11.91
C ASP A 77 7.38 5.40 11.21
N ALA A 78 7.30 6.61 11.76
CA ALA A 78 6.49 7.70 11.20
C ALA A 78 6.96 8.19 9.82
N LYS A 79 8.23 7.97 9.45
CA LYS A 79 8.74 8.34 8.12
C LYS A 79 8.30 7.31 7.08
N HIS A 80 8.38 6.03 7.44
CA HIS A 80 7.93 4.93 6.58
C HIS A 80 6.41 4.95 6.43
N TYR A 81 5.66 5.03 7.54
CA TYR A 81 4.19 5.00 7.55
C TYR A 81 3.55 6.41 7.52
N TRP A 82 4.07 7.31 6.69
CA TRP A 82 3.62 8.71 6.67
C TRP A 82 2.14 8.89 6.30
N ARG A 83 1.52 7.91 5.60
CA ARG A 83 0.09 7.94 5.24
C ARG A 83 -0.81 7.34 6.33
N PHE A 84 -0.25 6.85 7.43
CA PHE A 84 -1.03 6.25 8.50
C PHE A 84 -1.90 7.29 9.21
N ASN A 85 -3.20 7.02 9.27
CA ASN A 85 -4.21 7.88 9.89
C ASN A 85 -5.38 7.01 10.39
N HIS A 86 -6.37 7.63 11.04
CA HIS A 86 -7.56 6.92 11.54
C HIS A 86 -8.30 6.11 10.45
N ASN A 87 -8.41 6.64 9.24
CA ASN A 87 -9.08 5.93 8.15
C ASN A 87 -8.29 4.69 7.74
N ARG A 88 -6.97 4.80 7.66
CA ARG A 88 -6.08 3.69 7.35
C ARG A 88 -6.15 2.60 8.44
N LEU A 89 -6.16 3.00 9.70
CA LEU A 89 -6.37 2.07 10.82
C LEU A 89 -7.70 1.34 10.69
N ASN A 90 -8.80 2.05 10.43
CA ASN A 90 -10.12 1.44 10.23
C ASN A 90 -10.13 0.47 9.04
N GLN A 91 -9.49 0.82 7.92
CA GLN A 91 -9.35 -0.09 6.77
C GLN A 91 -8.61 -1.37 7.14
N LEU A 92 -7.51 -1.25 7.89
CA LEU A 92 -6.73 -2.40 8.35
C LEU A 92 -7.55 -3.29 9.29
N LEU A 93 -8.24 -2.70 10.28
CA LEU A 93 -9.12 -3.44 11.19
C LEU A 93 -10.27 -4.14 10.44
N ASN A 94 -10.92 -3.45 9.51
CA ASN A 94 -11.98 -4.04 8.69
C ASN A 94 -11.46 -5.21 7.83
N LYS A 95 -10.25 -5.08 7.28
CA LYS A 95 -9.59 -6.18 6.56
C LYS A 95 -9.34 -7.37 7.50
N TYR A 96 -8.91 -7.12 8.73
CA TYR A 96 -8.71 -8.17 9.74
C TYR A 96 -10.03 -8.87 10.10
N TYR A 97 -11.10 -8.12 10.35
CA TYR A 97 -12.43 -8.67 10.65
C TYR A 97 -13.01 -9.48 9.48
N ALA A 98 -12.77 -9.05 8.24
CA ALA A 98 -13.19 -9.80 7.06
C ALA A 98 -12.46 -11.15 6.93
N GLN A 99 -11.21 -11.23 7.38
CA GLN A 99 -10.41 -12.45 7.38
C GLN A 99 -10.67 -13.33 8.61
N ASN A 100 -11.15 -12.75 9.71
CA ASN A 100 -11.40 -13.42 10.98
C ASN A 100 -12.85 -13.19 11.43
N PRO A 101 -13.82 -13.99 10.95
CA PRO A 101 -15.25 -13.79 11.23
C PRO A 101 -15.64 -13.78 12.72
N HIS A 102 -14.78 -14.34 13.57
CA HIS A 102 -14.95 -14.37 15.02
C HIS A 102 -14.57 -13.06 15.71
N ALA A 103 -13.75 -12.22 15.08
CA ALA A 103 -13.36 -10.93 15.60
C ALA A 103 -14.28 -9.84 15.04
N LYS A 104 -15.12 -9.22 15.88
CA LYS A 104 -16.00 -8.11 15.49
C LYS A 104 -15.65 -6.80 16.19
N SER A 105 -14.78 -6.87 17.19
CA SER A 105 -14.30 -5.75 17.98
C SER A 105 -12.82 -5.91 18.31
N ILE A 106 -12.17 -4.83 18.72
CA ILE A 106 -10.76 -4.83 19.19
C ILE A 106 -10.58 -5.83 20.34
N LYS A 107 -11.59 -5.96 21.21
CA LYS A 107 -11.60 -6.94 22.30
C LYS A 107 -11.64 -8.37 21.78
N ASP A 108 -12.40 -8.64 20.73
CA ASP A 108 -12.43 -9.97 20.12
C ASP A 108 -11.11 -10.30 19.42
N ILE A 109 -10.43 -9.31 18.83
CA ILE A 109 -9.07 -9.47 18.31
C ILE A 109 -8.16 -9.94 19.45
N TYR A 110 -8.19 -9.25 20.59
CA TYR A 110 -7.39 -9.65 21.76
C TYR A 110 -7.69 -11.09 22.21
N LEU A 111 -8.97 -11.47 22.29
CA LEU A 111 -9.39 -12.82 22.65
C LEU A 111 -8.93 -13.88 21.63
N SER A 112 -8.84 -13.54 20.34
CA SER A 112 -8.36 -14.45 19.30
C SER A 112 -6.82 -14.61 19.25
N LEU A 113 -6.09 -13.70 19.90
CA LEU A 113 -4.63 -13.74 20.02
C LEU A 113 -4.16 -14.60 21.22
N HIS A 114 -5.09 -15.09 22.05
CA HIS A 114 -4.89 -15.99 23.17
C HIS A 114 -5.50 -17.36 22.87
#